data_AF-A0A396JWM1-F1
#
_entry.id   AF-A0A396JWM1-F1
#
_cell.length_a   1.000
_cell.length_b   1.000
_cell.length_c   1.000
_cell.angle_alpha   90.00
_cell.angle_beta   90.00
_cell.angle_gamma   90.00
#
_symmetry.space_group_name_H-M   'P 1'
#
loop_
_entity.id
_entity.type
_entity.pdbx_description
1 polymer ?
#
loop_
_entity_poly.entity_id
_entity_poly.type
_entity_poly.pdbx_seq_one_letter_code
_entity_poly.pdbx_strand_id
1 'polypeptide(L)'
;MISVQGDHHRHHYNHHSQLVGSSDSSRLPFTGDRVEPFAVKQEPSSLTLLPLRANDSSEVDEDLHLTLAHQMYKSGSYKKALEHSNTVYERNPLRTDNLLLLGAIYYQLHDFDMCVAKNEEALRIEPHFAECYGNMANAWKEKGNIDLAIRYYLIAIELRPNFADAWSNLASAYMRKGRLTEAAQCCRQALAINPLMVDAHSNLGNLMKAQGLVQEFDTDMKLLSSKHGLR
;
A
#
# COMPACT_ATOMS: atom_id res chain seq x y z
N MET A 1 -16.27 45.30 27.33
CA MET A 1 -16.95 44.99 28.60
C MET A 1 -17.40 43.54 28.56
N ILE A 2 -17.00 42.74 29.57
CA ILE A 2 -17.52 41.41 29.98
C ILE A 2 -17.11 40.27 29.00
N SER A 3 -16.11 39.39 29.21
CA SER A 3 -15.69 38.54 30.38
C SER A 3 -16.78 37.48 30.70
N VAL A 4 -16.58 36.16 30.75
CA VAL A 4 -15.67 35.32 31.55
C VAL A 4 -15.81 33.85 31.10
N GLN A 5 -14.76 33.07 31.37
CA GLN A 5 -14.56 31.60 31.57
C GLN A 5 -15.80 30.74 31.94
N GLY A 6 -15.81 29.41 31.90
CA GLY A 6 -14.79 28.34 31.85
C GLY A 6 -15.38 27.05 32.48
N ASP A 7 -14.50 26.06 32.68
CA ASP A 7 -14.63 24.80 33.46
C ASP A 7 -15.41 23.62 32.85
N HIS A 8 -14.79 22.48 32.49
CA HIS A 8 -14.11 21.44 33.30
C HIS A 8 -14.93 20.92 34.49
N HIS A 9 -15.49 19.71 34.38
CA HIS A 9 -15.46 18.76 35.50
C HIS A 9 -15.64 17.30 35.09
N ARG A 10 -15.06 16.47 35.96
CA ARG A 10 -14.67 15.07 35.85
C ARG A 10 -15.45 14.30 36.93
N HIS A 11 -15.59 12.99 36.72
CA HIS A 11 -15.95 11.93 37.68
C HIS A 11 -17.43 11.77 38.07
N HIS A 12 -17.95 10.55 37.95
CA HIS A 12 -18.27 9.72 39.12
C HIS A 12 -18.45 8.25 38.75
N TYR A 13 -17.61 7.40 39.34
CA TYR A 13 -17.89 5.98 39.60
C TYR A 13 -18.92 5.90 40.73
N ASN A 14 -19.87 4.98 40.66
CA ASN A 14 -20.60 4.54 41.85
C ASN A 14 -20.94 3.04 41.81
N HIS A 15 -20.75 2.42 42.97
CA HIS A 15 -20.97 1.03 43.35
C HIS A 15 -22.44 0.76 43.76
N HIS A 16 -22.80 -0.53 43.82
CA HIS A 16 -23.78 -1.23 44.70
C HIS A 16 -24.68 -2.20 43.91
N SER A 17 -25.03 -3.43 44.34
CA SER A 17 -24.73 -4.25 45.54
C SER A 17 -25.32 -5.67 45.40
N GLN A 18 -24.97 -6.52 46.38
CA GLN A 18 -25.73 -7.66 46.96
C GLN A 18 -25.59 -9.06 46.32
N LEU A 19 -25.51 -10.21 47.04
CA LEU A 19 -25.40 -10.64 48.47
C LEU A 19 -25.09 -12.18 48.41
N VAL A 20 -24.08 -12.71 49.13
CA VAL A 20 -24.09 -13.50 50.40
C VAL A 20 -24.39 -15.03 50.32
N GLY A 21 -23.54 -15.81 51.02
CA GLY A 21 -23.80 -17.16 51.55
C GLY A 21 -22.52 -18.00 51.80
N SER A 22 -21.74 -17.76 52.86
CA SER A 22 -21.58 -18.59 54.09
C SER A 22 -21.00 -20.01 53.87
N SER A 23 -19.69 -20.24 54.09
CA SER A 23 -19.01 -20.66 55.33
C SER A 23 -19.19 -22.14 55.72
N ASP A 24 -18.11 -22.93 55.69
CA ASP A 24 -17.72 -23.73 56.87
C ASP A 24 -16.28 -24.25 56.80
N SER A 25 -15.61 -24.31 57.95
CA SER A 25 -14.26 -24.85 58.14
C SER A 25 -14.28 -25.86 59.27
N SER A 26 -13.73 -27.06 59.07
CA SER A 26 -13.37 -27.93 60.20
C SER A 26 -12.30 -28.98 59.82
N ARG A 27 -11.43 -29.23 60.81
CA ARG A 27 -10.17 -29.99 60.84
C ARG A 27 -10.31 -31.53 60.70
N LEU A 28 -9.16 -32.14 60.36
CA LEU A 28 -8.77 -33.57 60.28
C LEU A 28 -8.97 -34.38 61.59
N PRO A 29 -8.87 -35.73 61.57
CA PRO A 29 -7.57 -36.39 61.85
C PRO A 29 -7.24 -37.72 61.12
N PHE A 30 -5.93 -37.95 61.01
CA PHE A 30 -5.10 -39.19 60.98
C PHE A 30 -5.70 -40.60 61.02
N THR A 31 -5.17 -41.48 60.15
CA THR A 31 -4.51 -42.82 60.35
C THR A 31 -4.15 -43.37 58.95
N GLY A 32 -3.11 -44.11 58.61
CA GLY A 32 -1.98 -44.77 59.28
C GLY A 32 -1.21 -45.60 58.22
N ASP A 33 0.11 -45.72 58.42
CA ASP A 33 1.08 -46.71 57.93
C ASP A 33 0.88 -47.51 56.61
N ARG A 34 1.87 -47.37 55.69
CA ARG A 34 2.75 -48.51 55.30
C ARG A 34 4.00 -48.07 54.52
N VAL A 35 5.14 -48.54 55.00
CA VAL A 35 6.49 -48.44 54.44
C VAL A 35 6.79 -49.68 53.57
N GLU A 36 7.57 -49.55 52.49
CA GLU A 36 8.64 -50.48 52.01
C GLU A 36 9.17 -50.08 50.59
N PRO A 37 10.37 -50.53 50.11
CA PRO A 37 11.50 -49.61 49.93
C PRO A 37 12.14 -49.54 48.52
N PHE A 38 13.03 -48.55 48.38
CA PHE A 38 14.22 -48.41 47.51
C PHE A 38 14.38 -49.26 46.24
N ALA A 39 14.41 -48.58 45.08
CA ALA A 39 15.09 -49.04 43.88
C ALA A 39 15.93 -47.90 43.26
N VAL A 40 17.25 -48.07 43.26
CA VAL A 40 18.23 -47.22 42.55
C VAL A 40 18.13 -47.50 41.05
N LYS A 41 17.87 -46.48 40.23
CA LYS A 41 18.12 -46.52 38.78
C LYS A 41 18.69 -45.20 38.27
N GLN A 42 19.98 -45.31 37.94
CA GLN A 42 20.80 -44.56 36.98
C GLN A 42 20.11 -43.42 36.21
N GLU A 43 20.71 -42.23 36.30
CA GLU A 43 20.49 -41.15 35.34
C GLU A 43 21.06 -41.51 33.95
N PRO A 44 20.31 -41.26 32.87
CA PRO A 44 20.91 -40.92 31.59
C PRO A 44 20.85 -39.40 31.40
N SER A 45 22.01 -38.81 31.16
CA SER A 45 22.21 -37.42 30.76
C SER A 45 21.29 -37.07 29.58
N SER A 46 20.18 -36.41 29.87
CA SER A 46 19.33 -35.81 28.84
C SER A 46 20.01 -34.53 28.36
N LEU A 47 20.77 -34.66 27.27
CA LEU A 47 20.98 -33.54 26.34
C LEU A 47 19.58 -33.07 25.94
N THR A 48 19.12 -32.02 26.61
CA THR A 48 17.90 -31.33 26.26
C THR A 48 18.22 -30.60 24.97
N LEU A 49 18.02 -31.28 23.83
CA LEU A 49 17.83 -30.61 22.56
C LEU A 49 16.63 -29.68 22.77
N LEU A 50 16.91 -28.40 22.98
CA LEU A 50 15.96 -27.35 22.72
C LEU A 50 15.33 -27.66 21.36
N PRO A 51 14.00 -27.67 21.21
CA PRO A 51 13.42 -27.85 19.90
C PRO A 51 13.97 -26.72 19.03
N LEU A 52 14.71 -27.07 17.98
CA LEU A 52 14.92 -26.14 16.87
C LEU A 52 13.53 -25.63 16.53
N ARG A 53 13.33 -24.31 16.67
CA ARG A 53 12.10 -23.66 16.23
C ARG A 53 11.80 -24.18 14.84
N ALA A 54 10.65 -24.83 14.69
CA ALA A 54 10.03 -25.04 13.38
C ALA A 54 9.67 -23.66 12.84
N ASN A 55 10.66 -22.97 12.28
CA ASN A 55 10.53 -21.60 11.77
C ASN A 55 10.61 -21.58 10.24
N ASP A 56 10.40 -22.71 9.56
CA ASP A 56 10.91 -22.87 8.19
C ASP A 56 9.90 -23.44 7.17
N SER A 57 8.73 -23.95 7.58
CA SER A 57 7.76 -24.51 6.60
C SER A 57 6.70 -23.50 6.16
N SER A 58 6.25 -22.61 7.05
CA SER A 58 5.21 -21.63 6.73
C SER A 58 5.75 -20.42 5.97
N GLU A 59 6.94 -19.95 6.34
CA GLU A 59 7.63 -18.82 5.70
C GLU A 59 8.06 -19.17 4.27
N VAL A 60 8.60 -20.38 4.07
CA VAL A 60 8.95 -20.91 2.73
C VAL A 60 7.72 -21.02 1.82
N ASP A 61 6.55 -21.32 2.36
CA ASP A 61 5.33 -21.44 1.58
C ASP A 61 4.71 -20.06 1.23
N GLU A 62 4.87 -19.05 2.08
CA GLU A 62 4.56 -17.65 1.74
C GLU A 62 5.46 -17.11 0.63
N ASP A 63 6.78 -17.29 0.75
CA ASP A 63 7.74 -16.81 -0.24
C ASP A 63 7.61 -17.53 -1.59
N LEU A 64 7.26 -18.82 -1.57
CA LEU A 64 6.95 -19.59 -2.77
C LEU A 64 5.73 -19.01 -3.48
N HIS A 65 4.62 -18.81 -2.76
CA HIS A 65 3.41 -18.23 -3.33
C HIS A 65 3.64 -16.81 -3.84
N LEU A 66 4.40 -15.98 -3.12
CA LEU A 66 4.74 -14.63 -3.56
C LEU A 66 5.59 -14.67 -4.85
N THR A 67 6.53 -15.60 -4.95
CA THR A 67 7.35 -15.79 -6.16
C THR A 67 6.48 -16.20 -7.35
N LEU A 68 5.57 -17.16 -7.15
CA LEU A 68 4.62 -17.57 -8.18
C LEU A 68 3.69 -16.42 -8.59
N ALA A 69 3.22 -15.62 -7.64
CA ALA A 69 2.40 -14.45 -7.92
C ALA A 69 3.13 -13.46 -8.83
N HIS A 70 4.40 -13.15 -8.54
CA HIS A 70 5.22 -12.30 -9.41
C HIS A 70 5.43 -12.89 -10.81
N GLN A 71 5.66 -14.20 -10.93
CA GLN A 71 5.81 -14.87 -12.22
C GLN A 71 4.51 -14.81 -13.04
N MET A 72 3.36 -15.08 -12.39
CA MET A 72 2.05 -15.01 -13.03
C MET A 72 1.71 -13.56 -13.43
N TYR A 73 2.06 -12.57 -12.61
CA TYR A 73 1.90 -11.16 -12.95
C TYR A 73 2.71 -10.79 -14.19
N LYS A 74 4.00 -11.15 -14.22
CA LYS A 74 4.89 -10.87 -15.37
C LYS A 74 4.46 -11.55 -16.66
N SER A 75 3.79 -12.71 -16.57
CA SER A 75 3.24 -13.42 -17.74
C SER A 75 1.85 -12.92 -18.16
N GLY A 76 1.29 -11.91 -17.49
CA GLY A 76 -0.05 -11.37 -17.77
C GLY A 76 -1.19 -12.25 -17.22
N SER A 77 -0.88 -13.30 -16.48
CA SER A 77 -1.86 -14.21 -15.86
C SER A 77 -2.38 -13.64 -14.54
N TYR A 78 -3.00 -12.45 -14.57
CA TYR A 78 -3.35 -11.67 -13.37
C TYR A 78 -4.31 -12.37 -12.42
N LYS A 79 -5.25 -13.19 -12.93
CA LYS A 79 -6.15 -13.99 -12.07
C LYS A 79 -5.39 -15.02 -11.24
N LYS A 80 -4.42 -15.72 -11.83
CA LYS A 80 -3.55 -16.68 -11.11
C LYS A 80 -2.61 -15.97 -10.15
N ALA A 81 -2.11 -14.78 -10.55
CA ALA A 81 -1.31 -13.95 -9.66
C ALA A 81 -2.11 -13.54 -8.41
N LEU A 82 -3.40 -13.21 -8.59
CA LEU A 82 -4.32 -12.88 -7.50
C LEU A 82 -4.53 -14.06 -6.55
N GLU A 83 -4.76 -15.27 -7.09
CA GLU A 83 -4.92 -16.49 -6.28
C GLU A 83 -3.72 -16.71 -5.34
N HIS A 84 -2.50 -16.67 -5.88
CA HIS A 84 -1.29 -16.83 -5.07
C HIS A 84 -1.07 -15.68 -4.07
N SER A 85 -1.32 -14.43 -4.49
CA SER A 85 -1.18 -13.27 -3.59
C SER A 85 -2.21 -13.28 -2.46
N ASN A 86 -3.40 -13.81 -2.70
CA ASN A 86 -4.43 -14.02 -1.66
C ASN A 86 -4.00 -15.08 -0.66
N THR A 87 -3.39 -16.19 -1.10
CA THR A 87 -2.83 -17.18 -0.17
C THR A 87 -1.77 -16.58 0.74
N VAL A 88 -0.90 -15.70 0.21
CA VAL A 88 0.07 -14.96 1.03
C VAL A 88 -0.65 -14.02 2.00
N TYR A 89 -1.65 -13.29 1.53
CA TYR A 89 -2.41 -12.32 2.34
C TYR A 89 -3.21 -12.97 3.47
N GLU A 90 -3.82 -14.13 3.24
CA GLU A 90 -4.57 -14.89 4.25
C GLU A 90 -3.68 -15.34 5.42
N ARG A 91 -2.39 -15.57 5.15
CA ARG A 91 -1.41 -15.97 6.17
C ARG A 91 -0.78 -14.77 6.86
N ASN A 92 -0.39 -13.78 6.07
CA ASN A 92 0.30 -12.59 6.54
C ASN A 92 -0.27 -11.34 5.87
N PRO A 93 -1.35 -10.76 6.44
CA PRO A 93 -2.00 -9.58 5.86
C PRO A 93 -1.18 -8.29 6.02
N LEU A 94 -0.06 -8.34 6.76
CA LEU A 94 0.80 -7.18 7.01
C LEU A 94 2.02 -7.14 6.08
N ARG A 95 2.16 -8.12 5.18
CA ARG A 95 3.30 -8.22 4.27
C ARG A 95 3.20 -7.16 3.16
N THR A 96 3.95 -6.06 3.30
CA THR A 96 3.79 -4.85 2.46
C THR A 96 4.15 -5.08 0.99
N ASP A 97 5.14 -5.92 0.69
CA ASP A 97 5.50 -6.33 -0.67
C ASP A 97 4.35 -7.05 -1.39
N ASN A 98 3.64 -7.95 -0.70
CA ASN A 98 2.46 -8.63 -1.22
C ASN A 98 1.26 -7.67 -1.36
N LEU A 99 1.06 -6.75 -0.42
CA LEU A 99 0.03 -5.72 -0.53
C LEU A 99 0.26 -4.80 -1.75
N LEU A 100 1.52 -4.41 -1.99
CA LEU A 100 1.91 -3.66 -3.18
C LEU A 100 1.59 -4.47 -4.46
N LEU A 101 1.94 -5.77 -4.48
CA LEU A 101 1.67 -6.64 -5.61
C LEU A 101 0.16 -6.83 -5.84
N LEU A 102 -0.64 -7.03 -4.78
CA LEU A 102 -2.10 -7.07 -4.87
C LEU A 102 -2.66 -5.80 -5.49
N GLY A 103 -2.16 -4.63 -5.06
CA GLY A 103 -2.51 -3.35 -5.65
C GLY A 103 -2.27 -3.32 -7.16
N ALA A 104 -1.09 -3.75 -7.61
CA ALA A 104 -0.74 -3.84 -9.03
C ALA A 104 -1.61 -4.86 -9.78
N ILE A 105 -1.89 -6.03 -9.19
CA ILE A 105 -2.77 -7.05 -9.78
C ILE A 105 -4.18 -6.52 -9.98
N TYR A 106 -4.76 -5.89 -8.96
CA TYR A 106 -6.11 -5.30 -9.06
C TYR A 106 -6.18 -4.20 -10.11
N TYR A 107 -5.14 -3.38 -10.25
CA TYR A 107 -5.03 -2.42 -11.35
C TYR A 107 -5.13 -3.09 -12.72
N GLN A 108 -4.37 -4.18 -12.94
CA GLN A 108 -4.40 -4.92 -14.21
C GLN A 108 -5.74 -5.63 -14.46
N LEU A 109 -6.46 -5.98 -13.38
CA LEU A 109 -7.82 -6.53 -13.46
C LEU A 109 -8.90 -5.45 -13.60
N HIS A 110 -8.53 -4.18 -13.71
CA HIS A 110 -9.43 -3.01 -13.75
C HIS A 110 -10.31 -2.84 -12.50
N ASP A 111 -9.94 -3.45 -11.38
CA ASP A 111 -10.55 -3.21 -10.08
C ASP A 111 -9.79 -2.09 -9.37
N PHE A 112 -10.07 -0.86 -9.79
CA PHE A 112 -9.35 0.31 -9.30
C PHE A 112 -9.64 0.63 -7.83
N ASP A 113 -10.79 0.22 -7.31
CA ASP A 113 -11.15 0.42 -5.91
C ASP A 113 -10.33 -0.50 -5.00
N MET A 114 -10.20 -1.79 -5.37
CA MET A 114 -9.32 -2.70 -4.64
C MET A 114 -7.84 -2.37 -4.81
N CYS A 115 -7.42 -1.86 -5.96
CA CYS A 115 -6.07 -1.32 -6.14
C CYS A 115 -5.78 -0.23 -5.10
N VAL A 116 -6.67 0.74 -4.95
CA VAL A 116 -6.50 1.82 -3.96
C VAL A 116 -6.50 1.23 -2.54
N ALA A 117 -7.47 0.37 -2.20
CA ALA A 117 -7.60 -0.18 -0.86
C ALA A 117 -6.34 -0.95 -0.40
N LYS A 118 -5.73 -1.76 -1.27
CA LYS A 118 -4.53 -2.55 -0.93
C LYS A 118 -3.27 -1.71 -0.80
N ASN A 119 -3.14 -0.65 -1.61
CA ASN A 119 -2.05 0.31 -1.42
C ASN A 119 -2.24 1.17 -0.15
N GLU A 120 -3.47 1.51 0.23
CA GLU A 120 -3.76 2.19 1.51
C GLU A 120 -3.48 1.28 2.72
N GLU A 121 -3.77 -0.01 2.63
CA GLU A 121 -3.34 -1.01 3.62
C GLU A 121 -1.81 -1.02 3.77
N ALA A 122 -1.07 -1.07 2.67
CA ALA A 122 0.40 -1.03 2.71
C ALA A 122 0.92 0.27 3.34
N LEU A 123 0.34 1.43 2.97
CA LEU A 123 0.74 2.74 3.51
C LEU A 123 0.43 2.93 5.00
N ARG A 124 -0.57 2.21 5.54
CA ARG A 124 -0.80 2.20 7.00
C ARG A 124 0.33 1.52 7.77
N ILE A 125 1.08 0.63 7.12
CA ILE A 125 2.20 -0.11 7.69
C ILE A 125 3.51 0.61 7.38
N GLU A 126 3.69 1.03 6.13
CA GLU A 126 4.87 1.74 5.62
C GLU A 126 4.46 3.05 4.91
N PRO A 127 4.39 4.19 5.63
CA PRO A 127 3.88 5.45 5.06
C PRO A 127 4.73 6.06 3.94
N HIS A 128 5.98 5.65 3.79
CA HIS A 128 6.92 6.22 2.82
C HIS A 128 7.11 5.32 1.58
N PHE A 129 6.11 4.48 1.27
CA PHE A 129 6.16 3.53 0.16
C PHE A 129 5.77 4.21 -1.17
N ALA A 130 6.76 4.74 -1.89
CA ALA A 130 6.55 5.53 -3.11
C ALA A 130 5.74 4.80 -4.21
N GLU A 131 5.95 3.49 -4.36
CA GLU A 131 5.25 2.64 -5.33
C GLU A 131 3.74 2.61 -5.08
N CYS A 132 3.31 2.62 -3.81
CA CYS A 132 1.89 2.62 -3.48
C CYS A 132 1.19 3.88 -3.97
N TYR A 133 1.82 5.03 -3.79
CA TYR A 133 1.32 6.30 -4.33
C TYR A 133 1.28 6.28 -5.86
N GLY A 134 2.30 5.70 -6.52
CA GLY A 134 2.31 5.52 -7.98
C GLY A 134 1.16 4.64 -8.48
N ASN A 135 0.89 3.52 -7.81
CA ASN A 135 -0.22 2.62 -8.14
C ASN A 135 -1.59 3.29 -7.93
N MET A 136 -1.79 3.97 -6.80
CA MET A 136 -3.00 4.73 -6.53
C MET A 136 -3.20 5.85 -7.57
N ALA A 137 -2.14 6.57 -7.93
CA ALA A 137 -2.19 7.60 -8.96
C ALA A 137 -2.63 7.05 -10.32
N ASN A 138 -2.12 5.87 -10.70
CA ASN A 138 -2.57 5.16 -11.90
C ASN A 138 -4.07 4.81 -11.82
N ALA A 139 -4.53 4.23 -10.71
CA ALA A 139 -5.95 3.91 -10.52
C ALA A 139 -6.86 5.15 -10.61
N TRP A 140 -6.48 6.26 -9.97
CA TRP A 140 -7.25 7.51 -10.05
C TRP A 140 -7.24 8.16 -11.44
N LYS A 141 -6.14 8.00 -12.19
CA LYS A 141 -6.04 8.42 -13.60
C LYS A 141 -7.05 7.67 -14.46
N GLU A 142 -7.17 6.35 -14.28
CA GLU A 142 -8.13 5.52 -15.01
C GLU A 142 -9.58 5.80 -14.59
N LYS A 143 -9.82 6.08 -13.30
CA LYS A 143 -11.12 6.56 -12.80
C LYS A 143 -11.48 7.98 -13.28
N GLY A 144 -10.59 8.66 -13.99
CA GLY A 144 -10.82 10.00 -14.54
C GLY A 144 -10.56 11.16 -13.58
N ASN A 145 -10.19 10.90 -12.32
CA ASN A 145 -9.84 11.95 -11.36
C ASN A 145 -8.37 12.36 -11.50
N ILE A 146 -8.09 13.14 -12.55
CA ILE A 146 -6.72 13.48 -12.96
C ILE A 146 -6.02 14.37 -11.93
N ASP A 147 -6.76 15.25 -11.26
CA ASP A 147 -6.18 16.12 -10.23
C ASP A 147 -5.72 15.33 -8.99
N LEU A 148 -6.44 14.25 -8.63
CA LEU A 148 -5.98 13.36 -7.56
C LEU A 148 -4.81 12.48 -8.01
N ALA A 149 -4.83 12.00 -9.25
CA ALA A 149 -3.69 11.28 -9.83
C ALA A 149 -2.40 12.11 -9.81
N ILE A 150 -2.46 13.37 -10.25
CA ILE A 150 -1.33 14.31 -10.22
C ILE A 150 -0.78 14.45 -8.80
N ARG A 151 -1.65 14.65 -7.80
CA ARG A 151 -1.23 14.77 -6.39
C ARG A 151 -0.46 13.53 -5.92
N TYR A 152 -0.97 12.33 -6.21
CA TYR A 152 -0.30 11.10 -5.79
C TYR A 152 1.01 10.83 -6.55
N TYR A 153 1.12 11.16 -7.84
CA TYR A 153 2.42 11.08 -8.53
C TYR A 153 3.45 12.04 -7.93
N LEU A 154 3.04 13.25 -7.56
CA LEU A 154 3.95 14.22 -6.92
C LEU A 154 4.46 13.71 -5.57
N ILE A 155 3.60 13.08 -4.76
CA ILE A 155 4.01 12.43 -3.51
C ILE A 155 5.00 11.29 -3.78
N ALA A 156 4.72 10.42 -4.76
CA ALA A 156 5.63 9.34 -5.14
C ALA A 156 7.01 9.86 -5.55
N ILE A 157 7.06 10.97 -6.29
CA ILE A 157 8.29 11.64 -6.73
C ILE A 157 9.01 12.32 -5.56
N GLU A 158 8.28 12.93 -4.63
CA GLU A 158 8.87 13.53 -3.43
C GLU A 158 9.57 12.48 -2.57
N LEU A 159 8.94 11.32 -2.38
CA LEU A 159 9.52 10.19 -1.67
C LEU A 159 10.68 9.54 -2.45
N ARG A 160 10.59 9.53 -3.78
CA ARG A 160 11.60 8.93 -4.67
C ARG A 160 11.81 9.76 -5.94
N PRO A 161 12.73 10.74 -5.92
CA PRO A 161 12.94 11.63 -7.07
C PRO A 161 13.42 10.94 -8.34
N ASN A 162 14.09 9.78 -8.22
CA ASN A 162 14.56 8.96 -9.34
C ASN A 162 13.52 7.93 -9.83
N PHE A 163 12.24 8.09 -9.49
CA PHE A 163 11.17 7.20 -9.94
C PHE A 163 10.71 7.56 -11.36
N ALA A 164 11.41 7.04 -12.38
CA ALA A 164 11.18 7.37 -13.78
C ALA A 164 9.71 7.14 -14.23
N ASP A 165 9.10 6.03 -13.82
CA ASP A 165 7.71 5.71 -14.20
C ASP A 165 6.72 6.74 -13.64
N ALA A 166 6.93 7.26 -12.43
CA ALA A 166 6.08 8.30 -11.84
C ALA A 166 6.19 9.61 -12.63
N TRP A 167 7.40 10.00 -13.06
CA TRP A 167 7.60 11.16 -13.95
C TRP A 167 6.91 11.00 -15.30
N SER A 168 7.02 9.83 -15.93
CA SER A 168 6.35 9.55 -17.21
C SER A 168 4.83 9.61 -17.09
N ASN A 169 4.28 9.00 -16.05
CA ASN A 169 2.84 8.98 -15.81
C ASN A 169 2.29 10.34 -15.41
N LEU A 170 3.05 11.14 -14.64
CA LEU A 170 2.72 12.53 -14.36
C LEU A 170 2.69 13.38 -15.63
N ALA A 171 3.62 13.16 -16.57
CA ALA A 171 3.59 13.83 -17.87
C ALA A 171 2.29 13.53 -18.62
N SER A 172 1.89 12.27 -18.69
CA SER A 172 0.62 11.84 -19.30
C SER A 172 -0.59 12.50 -18.61
N ALA A 173 -0.60 12.58 -17.28
CA ALA A 173 -1.66 13.24 -16.53
C ALA A 173 -1.74 14.75 -16.83
N TYR A 174 -0.60 15.44 -16.94
CA TYR A 174 -0.56 16.85 -17.34
C TYR A 174 -1.02 17.06 -18.79
N MET A 175 -0.66 16.17 -19.72
CA MET A 175 -1.17 16.21 -21.10
C MET A 175 -2.70 16.14 -21.14
N ARG A 176 -3.31 15.23 -20.36
CA ARG A 176 -4.78 15.13 -20.25
C ARG A 176 -5.44 16.41 -19.71
N LYS A 177 -4.71 17.21 -18.93
CA LYS A 177 -5.16 18.53 -18.43
C LYS A 177 -4.82 19.70 -19.35
N GLY A 178 -4.17 19.45 -20.50
CA GLY A 178 -3.68 20.50 -21.40
C GLY A 178 -2.46 21.28 -20.87
N ARG A 179 -1.84 20.81 -19.79
CA ARG A 179 -0.67 21.44 -19.16
C ARG A 179 0.62 21.00 -19.85
N LEU A 180 0.76 21.43 -21.11
CA LEU A 180 1.78 20.91 -22.04
C LEU A 180 3.22 21.25 -21.58
N THR A 181 3.43 22.41 -20.94
CA THR A 181 4.76 22.81 -20.47
C THR A 181 5.26 21.91 -19.34
N GLU A 182 4.41 21.65 -18.35
CA GLU A 182 4.71 20.76 -17.22
C GLU A 182 4.88 19.31 -17.69
N ALA A 183 4.06 18.86 -18.64
CA ALA A 183 4.25 17.56 -19.27
C ALA A 183 5.64 17.43 -19.92
N ALA A 184 6.10 18.46 -20.65
CA ALA A 184 7.42 18.48 -21.28
C ALA A 184 8.55 18.31 -20.25
N GLN A 185 8.44 19.02 -19.13
CA GLN A 185 9.41 18.95 -18.05
C GLN A 185 9.46 17.54 -17.46
N CYS A 186 8.28 16.95 -17.19
CA CYS A 186 8.18 15.61 -16.65
C CYS A 186 8.77 14.56 -17.60
N CYS A 187 8.48 14.61 -18.91
CA CYS A 187 9.10 13.70 -19.89
C CYS A 187 10.63 13.82 -19.90
N ARG A 188 11.18 15.04 -19.83
CA ARG A 188 12.63 15.26 -19.77
C ARG A 188 13.25 14.68 -18.51
N GLN A 189 12.61 14.83 -17.35
CA GLN A 189 13.09 14.22 -16.11
C GLN A 189 13.08 12.69 -16.20
N ALA A 190 11.99 12.11 -16.72
CA ALA A 190 11.87 10.68 -16.92
C ALA A 190 12.98 10.12 -17.84
N LEU A 191 13.28 10.80 -18.95
CA LEU A 191 14.35 10.43 -19.89
C LEU A 191 15.76 10.69 -19.36
N ALA A 192 15.94 11.68 -18.47
CA ALA A 192 17.21 11.91 -17.79
C ALA A 192 17.55 10.75 -16.84
N ILE A 193 16.53 10.18 -16.18
CA ILE A 193 16.68 9.02 -15.30
C ILE A 193 16.81 7.72 -16.11
N ASN A 194 15.95 7.52 -17.11
CA ASN A 194 15.97 6.36 -17.99
C ASN A 194 15.86 6.78 -19.48
N PRO A 195 17.00 6.93 -20.18
CA PRO A 195 17.03 7.36 -21.58
C PRO A 195 16.31 6.43 -22.56
N LEU A 196 16.12 5.15 -22.20
CA LEU A 196 15.52 4.12 -23.05
C LEU A 196 14.02 3.92 -22.78
N MET A 197 13.41 4.75 -21.93
CA MET A 197 12.02 4.58 -21.54
C MET A 197 11.05 4.92 -22.68
N VAL A 198 10.45 3.88 -23.25
CA VAL A 198 9.56 3.96 -24.42
C VAL A 198 8.36 4.88 -24.17
N ASP A 199 7.74 4.79 -23.00
CA ASP A 199 6.56 5.60 -22.66
C ASP A 199 6.88 7.10 -22.62
N ALA A 200 8.05 7.49 -22.11
CA ALA A 200 8.42 8.91 -22.09
C ALA A 200 8.74 9.46 -23.48
N HIS A 201 9.38 8.68 -24.36
CA HIS A 201 9.54 9.05 -25.77
C HIS A 201 8.19 9.20 -26.47
N SER A 202 7.26 8.27 -26.22
CA SER A 202 5.90 8.32 -26.78
C SER A 202 5.13 9.54 -26.29
N ASN A 203 5.18 9.83 -24.98
CA ASN A 203 4.56 11.01 -24.38
C ASN A 203 5.15 12.30 -24.95
N LEU A 204 6.48 12.38 -25.12
CA LEU A 204 7.13 13.54 -25.72
C LEU A 204 6.73 13.73 -27.19
N GLY A 205 6.66 12.67 -27.98
CA GLY A 205 6.19 12.73 -29.36
C GLY A 205 4.74 13.22 -29.47
N ASN A 206 3.85 12.72 -28.61
CA ASN A 206 2.46 13.18 -28.55
C ASN A 206 2.36 14.64 -28.11
N LEU A 207 3.23 15.07 -27.19
CA LEU A 207 3.31 16.45 -26.73
C LEU A 207 3.72 17.41 -27.85
N MET A 208 4.74 17.06 -28.64
CA MET A 208 5.19 17.89 -29.77
C MET A 208 4.08 18.07 -30.81
N LYS A 209 3.31 17.00 -31.10
CA LYS A 209 2.13 17.09 -31.97
C LYS A 209 1.08 18.04 -31.40
N ALA A 210 0.76 17.92 -30.10
CA ALA A 210 -0.21 18.78 -29.45
C ALA A 210 0.20 20.26 -29.46
N GLN A 211 1.48 20.56 -29.20
CA GLN A 211 2.00 21.92 -29.25
C GLN A 211 1.95 22.53 -30.65
N GLY A 212 2.25 21.75 -31.70
CA GLY A 212 2.14 22.20 -33.08
C GLY A 212 0.71 22.59 -33.46
N LEU A 213 -0.27 21.77 -33.08
CA LEU A 213 -1.69 22.03 -33.33
C LEU A 213 -2.20 23.30 -32.63
N VAL A 214 -1.76 23.54 -31.39
CA VAL A 214 -2.14 24.76 -30.65
C VAL A 214 -1.55 26.01 -31.32
N GLN A 215 -0.29 25.95 -31.77
CA GLN A 215 0.35 27.06 -32.46
C GLN A 215 -0.33 27.38 -33.80
N GLU A 216 -0.71 26.36 -34.57
CA GLU A 216 -1.45 26.51 -35.82
C GLU A 216 -2.82 27.16 -35.56
N PHE A 217 -3.59 26.65 -34.59
CA PHE A 217 -4.88 27.21 -34.20
C PHE A 217 -4.77 28.69 -33.77
N ASP A 218 -3.81 29.02 -32.92
CA ASP A 218 -3.60 30.41 -32.47
C ASP A 218 -3.21 31.35 -33.61
N THR A 219 -2.46 30.84 -34.59
CA THR A 219 -2.06 31.59 -35.79
C THR A 219 -3.26 31.85 -36.69
N ASP A 220 -4.07 30.82 -36.95
CA ASP A 220 -5.28 30.92 -37.75
C ASP A 220 -6.32 31.84 -37.12
N MET A 221 -6.52 31.76 -35.80
CA MET A 221 -7.43 32.64 -35.07
C MET A 221 -7.01 34.11 -35.14
N LYS A 222 -5.70 34.40 -35.04
CA LYS A 222 -5.17 35.76 -35.24
C LYS A 222 -5.41 36.24 -36.67
N LEU A 223 -5.22 35.38 -37.67
CA LEU A 223 -5.48 35.71 -39.08
C LEU A 223 -6.98 35.95 -39.35
N LEU A 224 -7.87 35.18 -38.74
CA LEU A 224 -9.31 35.37 -38.85
C LEU A 224 -9.75 36.70 -38.21
N SER A 225 -9.25 37.00 -37.00
CA SER A 225 -9.58 38.25 -36.29
C SER A 225 -9.10 39.50 -37.03
N SER A 226 -7.94 39.45 -37.70
CA SER A 226 -7.42 40.56 -38.50
C SER A 226 -8.18 40.76 -39.81
N LYS A 227 -8.68 39.69 -40.43
CA LYS A 227 -9.52 39.74 -41.64
C LYS A 227 -10.94 40.27 -41.40
N HIS A 228 -11.49 40.06 -40.21
CA HIS A 228 -12.89 40.43 -39.88
C HIS A 228 -13.01 41.71 -39.05
N GLY A 229 -11.96 42.53 -38.98
CA GLY A 229 -11.88 43.84 -38.33
C GLY A 229 -13.16 44.32 -37.65
N LEU A 230 -13.33 43.98 -36.37
CA LEU A 230 -14.21 44.72 -35.46
C LEU A 230 -13.65 46.16 -35.39
N ARG A 231 -14.23 47.05 -36.20
CA ARG A 231 -14.23 48.49 -35.95
C ARG A 231 -15.22 48.80 -34.83
#